data_AF-A0A1G9H5Z4-F1
#
_entry.id   AF-A0A1G9H5Z4-F1
#
_cell.length_a   1.000
_cell.length_b   1.000
_cell.length_c   1.000
_cell.angle_alpha   90.00
_cell.angle_beta   90.00
_cell.angle_gamma   90.00
#
_symmetry.space_group_name_H-M   'P 1'
#
loop_
_entity.id
_entity.type
_entity.pdbx_description
1 polymer ?
#
loop_
_entity_poly.entity_id
_entity_poly.type
_entity_poly.pdbx_seq_one_letter_code
_entity_poly.pdbx_strand_id
1 'polypeptide(L)'
;MTPFASVALFRRNGGVAFKPPRKERPDDVTQARKAAMRYWAGHHGEALIRVFLVREFAGRLEISERGPADALWKGYSREIRGAEAEPHIAACLGELGIDPNAAPPPLPDMLNINGFVYRREI
;
A
#
# COMPACT_ATOMS: atom_id res chain seq x y z
N MET A 1 -0.85 13.48 11.81
CA MET A 1 -1.77 12.59 11.06
C MET A 1 -1.07 12.22 9.76
N THR A 2 -0.72 10.95 9.55
CA THR A 2 0.17 10.55 8.45
C THR A 2 -0.58 10.51 7.12
N PRO A 3 -0.09 11.15 6.05
CA PRO A 3 -0.76 11.18 4.76
C PRO A 3 -0.80 9.79 4.12
N PHE A 4 -1.78 9.56 3.24
CA PHE A 4 -1.80 8.41 2.36
C PHE A 4 -1.16 8.77 1.01
N ALA A 5 -0.65 7.76 0.30
CA ALA A 5 -0.45 7.81 -1.14
C ALA A 5 -1.32 6.73 -1.78
N SER A 6 -1.94 7.04 -2.91
CA SER A 6 -2.74 6.07 -3.65
C SER A 6 -2.26 5.85 -5.06
N VAL A 7 -2.39 4.60 -5.52
CA VAL A 7 -2.03 4.18 -6.86
C VAL A 7 -3.13 3.29 -7.42
N ALA A 8 -3.46 3.49 -8.70
CA ALA A 8 -4.47 2.73 -9.41
C ALA A 8 -3.82 1.90 -10.53
N LEU A 9 -4.15 0.62 -10.58
CA LEU A 9 -3.72 -0.34 -11.60
C LEU A 9 -4.81 -0.52 -12.64
N PHE A 10 -4.45 -0.37 -13.91
CA PHE A 10 -5.30 -0.54 -15.07
C PHE A 10 -4.80 -1.68 -15.95
N ARG A 11 -5.72 -2.41 -16.57
CA ARG A 11 -5.39 -3.32 -17.67
C ARG A 11 -5.41 -2.51 -18.96
N ARG A 12 -4.27 -2.48 -19.66
CA ARG A 12 -4.13 -1.77 -20.94
C ARG A 12 -3.22 -2.56 -21.88
N ASN A 13 -3.66 -2.75 -23.12
CA ASN A 13 -2.89 -3.40 -24.19
C ASN A 13 -2.28 -4.76 -23.78
N GLY A 14 -3.04 -5.61 -23.09
CA GLY A 14 -2.58 -6.93 -22.63
C GLY A 14 -1.68 -6.91 -21.39
N GLY A 15 -1.28 -5.73 -20.90
CA GLY A 15 -0.45 -5.55 -19.71
C GLY A 15 -1.18 -4.89 -18.53
N VAL A 16 -0.44 -4.73 -17.43
CA VAL A 16 -0.83 -3.93 -16.26
C VAL A 16 -0.04 -2.64 -16.28
N ALA A 17 -0.74 -1.51 -16.23
CA ALA A 17 -0.16 -0.18 -16.12
C ALA A 17 -0.66 0.49 -14.82
N PHE A 18 0.14 1.37 -14.24
CA PHE A 18 -0.28 2.17 -13.09
C PHE A 18 -0.17 3.66 -13.38
N LYS A 19 -1.11 4.44 -12.83
CA LYS A 19 -0.99 5.90 -12.86
C LYS A 19 -0.02 6.36 -11.76
N PRO A 20 0.67 7.50 -11.94
CA PRO A 20 1.52 8.05 -10.88
C PRO A 20 0.74 8.15 -9.56
N PRO A 21 1.36 7.79 -8.43
CA PRO A 21 0.71 7.89 -7.13
C PRO A 21 0.32 9.32 -6.80
N ARG A 22 -0.67 9.48 -5.93
CA ARG A 22 -1.10 10.80 -5.44
C ARG A 22 -1.12 10.81 -3.94
N LYS A 23 -0.53 11.83 -3.33
CA LYS A 23 -0.68 12.11 -1.92
C LYS A 23 -2.11 12.52 -1.60
N GLU A 24 -2.69 11.91 -0.58
CA GLU A 24 -4.05 12.14 -0.13
C GLU A 24 -4.08 12.62 1.33
N ARG A 25 -5.08 13.46 1.62
CA ARG A 25 -5.34 13.88 3.00
C ARG A 25 -5.83 12.69 3.83
N PRO A 26 -5.48 12.63 5.11
CA PRO A 26 -5.71 11.47 5.96
C PRO A 26 -7.17 11.24 6.41
N ASP A 27 -8.09 12.11 6.00
CA ASP A 27 -9.50 12.10 6.38
C ASP A 27 -10.21 10.77 5.96
N ASP A 28 -11.21 10.33 6.73
CA ASP A 28 -11.79 8.97 6.76
C ASP A 28 -12.25 8.36 5.42
N VAL A 29 -12.33 9.16 4.36
CA VAL A 29 -12.61 8.67 3.02
C VAL A 29 -11.68 9.34 2.01
N THR A 30 -10.57 8.67 1.73
CA THR A 30 -9.63 9.11 0.69
C THR A 30 -10.35 9.30 -0.65
N GLN A 31 -9.93 10.28 -1.44
CA GLN A 31 -10.51 10.56 -2.76
C GLN A 31 -10.36 9.36 -3.69
N ALA A 32 -9.30 8.58 -3.56
CA ALA A 32 -9.12 7.36 -4.33
C ALA A 32 -10.21 6.31 -4.03
N ARG A 33 -10.68 6.17 -2.78
CA ARG A 33 -11.82 5.28 -2.48
C ARG A 33 -13.07 5.70 -3.24
N LYS A 34 -13.38 7.00 -3.21
CA LYS A 34 -14.56 7.57 -3.91
C LYS A 34 -14.43 7.43 -5.43
N ALA A 35 -13.25 7.74 -5.96
CA ALA A 35 -12.96 7.66 -7.39
C ALA A 35 -13.05 6.21 -7.90
N ALA A 36 -12.49 5.24 -7.17
CA ALA A 36 -12.56 3.83 -7.51
C ALA A 36 -14.02 3.33 -7.59
N MET A 37 -14.83 3.67 -6.57
CA MET A 37 -16.24 3.31 -6.53
C MET A 37 -17.03 3.89 -7.70
N ARG A 38 -16.81 5.18 -8.02
CA ARG A 38 -17.44 5.83 -9.18
C ARG A 38 -17.00 5.18 -10.50
N TYR A 39 -15.72 4.80 -10.58
CA TYR A 39 -15.18 4.15 -11.77
C TYR A 39 -15.83 2.79 -11.99
N TRP A 40 -15.90 1.92 -10.98
CA TRP A 40 -16.51 0.60 -11.15
C TRP A 40 -18.03 0.63 -11.35
N ALA A 41 -18.71 1.68 -10.87
CA ALA A 41 -20.13 1.89 -11.17
C ALA A 41 -20.37 2.40 -12.60
N GLY A 42 -19.34 2.96 -13.26
CA GLY A 42 -19.42 3.50 -14.61
C GLY A 42 -18.99 2.51 -15.69
N HIS A 43 -19.35 2.79 -16.94
CA HIS A 43 -18.77 2.14 -18.10
C HIS A 43 -17.58 2.96 -18.61
N HIS A 44 -16.37 2.46 -18.37
CA HIS A 44 -15.13 3.07 -18.84
C HIS A 44 -14.38 2.11 -19.78
N GLY A 45 -13.62 2.67 -20.73
CA GLY A 45 -12.87 1.90 -21.72
C GLY A 45 -11.60 1.22 -21.18
N GLU A 46 -10.99 1.75 -20.11
CA GLU A 46 -9.87 1.08 -19.42
C GLU A 46 -10.41 0.23 -18.25
N ALA A 47 -9.89 -0.98 -18.04
CA ALA A 47 -10.33 -1.81 -16.92
C ALA A 47 -9.49 -1.51 -15.67
N LEU A 48 -10.06 -0.76 -14.72
CA LEU A 48 -9.46 -0.55 -13.40
C LEU A 48 -9.43 -1.87 -12.62
N ILE A 49 -8.24 -2.45 -12.46
CA ILE A 49 -8.04 -3.76 -11.85
C ILE A 49 -7.99 -3.65 -10.33
N ARG A 50 -7.29 -2.65 -9.81
CA ARG A 50 -7.05 -2.51 -8.37
C ARG A 50 -6.67 -1.09 -8.00
N VAL A 51 -7.04 -0.68 -6.80
CA VAL A 51 -6.58 0.57 -6.18
C VAL A 51 -5.93 0.23 -4.85
N PHE A 52 -4.79 0.86 -4.57
CA PHE A 52 -4.05 0.75 -3.33
C PHE A 52 -4.01 2.11 -2.65
N LEU A 53 -4.13 2.10 -1.33
CA LEU A 53 -3.86 3.21 -0.44
C LEU A 53 -2.73 2.74 0.48
N VAL A 54 -1.67 3.53 0.57
CA VAL A 54 -0.49 3.22 1.35
C VAL A 54 -0.26 4.36 2.32
N ARG A 55 -0.02 4.06 3.59
CA ARG A 55 0.51 5.04 4.55
C ARG A 55 1.61 4.40 5.37
N GLU A 56 2.49 5.23 5.89
CA GLU A 56 3.32 4.84 7.02
C GLU A 56 2.54 5.09 8.31
N PHE A 57 2.58 4.12 9.21
CA PHE A 57 2.04 4.25 10.55
C PHE A 57 2.85 3.39 11.51
N ALA A 58 3.36 4.03 12.57
CA ALA A 58 4.13 3.38 13.63
C ALA A 58 5.32 2.53 13.11
N GLY A 59 6.04 3.04 12.12
CA GLY A 59 7.21 2.39 11.51
C GLY A 59 6.87 1.28 10.52
N ARG A 60 5.59 1.07 10.18
CA ARG A 60 5.14 0.03 9.25
C ARG A 60 4.35 0.64 8.10
N LEU A 61 4.25 -0.08 7.00
CA LEU A 61 3.33 0.25 5.93
C LEU A 61 1.98 -0.36 6.22
N GLU A 62 0.96 0.48 6.30
CA GLU A 62 -0.43 0.06 6.25
C GLU A 62 -0.95 0.23 4.83
N ILE A 63 -1.46 -0.86 4.27
CA ILE A 63 -1.94 -0.93 2.91
C ILE A 63 -3.42 -1.28 2.95
N SER A 64 -4.24 -0.51 2.24
CA SER A 64 -5.62 -0.84 1.94
C SER A 64 -5.79 -0.99 0.44
N GLU A 65 -6.26 -2.15 -0.02
CA GLU A 65 -6.48 -2.41 -1.43
C GLU A 65 -7.92 -2.85 -1.73
N ARG A 66 -8.33 -2.64 -2.98
CA ARG A 66 -9.60 -3.15 -3.49
C ARG A 66 -9.57 -3.29 -5.01
N GLY A 67 -10.10 -4.40 -5.52
CA GLY A 67 -10.44 -4.61 -6.92
C GLY A 67 -11.95 -4.57 -7.20
N PRO A 68 -12.36 -4.65 -8.48
CA PRO A 68 -13.76 -4.56 -8.89
C PRO A 68 -14.63 -5.69 -8.33
N ALA A 69 -14.06 -6.89 -8.18
CA ALA A 69 -14.76 -8.06 -7.66
C ALA A 69 -14.76 -8.13 -6.11
N ASP A 70 -14.04 -7.24 -5.43
CA ASP A 70 -13.97 -7.22 -3.97
C ASP A 70 -15.14 -6.43 -3.38
N ALA A 71 -15.88 -7.05 -2.46
CA ALA A 71 -16.99 -6.40 -1.75
C ALA A 71 -16.50 -5.29 -0.79
N LEU A 72 -15.34 -5.50 -0.16
CA LEU A 72 -14.77 -4.63 0.86
C LEU A 72 -13.31 -4.27 0.54
N TRP A 73 -12.82 -3.19 1.18
CA TRP A 73 -11.41 -2.86 1.18
C TRP A 73 -10.64 -3.83 2.09
N LYS A 74 -9.59 -4.45 1.57
CA LYS A 74 -8.71 -5.35 2.30
C LYS A 74 -7.57 -4.54 2.91
N GLY A 75 -7.46 -4.54 4.24
CA GLY A 75 -6.39 -3.88 4.97
C GLY A 75 -5.36 -4.87 5.48
N TYR A 76 -4.08 -4.55 5.36
CA TYR A 76 -2.99 -5.32 5.95
C TYR A 76 -1.79 -4.42 6.22
N SER A 77 -0.91 -4.86 7.12
CA SER A 77 0.31 -4.14 7.47
C SER A 77 1.54 -4.97 7.11
N ARG A 78 2.62 -4.31 6.72
CA ARG A 78 3.90 -4.96 6.43
C ARG A 78 5.08 -4.04 6.73
N GLU A 79 6.27 -4.62 6.68
CA GLU A 79 7.52 -3.87 6.83
C GLU A 79 7.73 -2.91 5.66
N ILE A 80 8.32 -1.74 5.92
CA ILE A 80 8.70 -0.78 4.88
C ILE A 80 9.80 -1.38 3.99
N ARG A 81 10.78 -2.04 4.60
CA ARG A 81 11.86 -2.72 3.89
C ARG A 81 11.31 -3.96 3.16
N GLY A 82 11.67 -4.12 1.90
CA GLY A 82 11.18 -5.17 1.01
C GLY A 82 9.90 -4.79 0.27
N ALA A 83 9.21 -3.71 0.66
CA ALA A 83 8.02 -3.24 -0.04
C ALA A 83 8.36 -2.63 -1.42
N GLU A 84 9.61 -2.24 -1.64
CA GLU A 84 10.16 -1.76 -2.90
C GLU A 84 10.20 -2.82 -4.01
N ALA A 85 10.08 -4.11 -3.65
CA ALA A 85 9.99 -5.20 -4.62
C ALA A 85 8.74 -5.11 -5.51
N GLU A 86 7.72 -4.36 -5.06
CA GLU A 86 6.51 -4.09 -5.83
C GLU A 86 6.55 -2.66 -6.40
N PRO A 87 6.70 -2.48 -7.73
CA PRO A 87 6.94 -1.16 -8.33
C PRO A 87 5.86 -0.11 -8.01
N HIS A 88 4.60 -0.52 -7.89
CA HIS A 88 3.49 0.37 -7.58
C HIS A 88 3.50 0.84 -6.12
N ILE A 89 3.94 -0.02 -5.18
CA ILE A 89 4.14 0.36 -3.78
C ILE A 89 5.40 1.21 -3.64
N ALA A 90 6.49 0.85 -4.31
CA ALA A 90 7.72 1.64 -4.35
C ALA A 90 7.45 3.08 -4.81
N ALA A 91 6.62 3.27 -5.83
CA ALA A 91 6.20 4.59 -6.27
C ALA A 91 5.44 5.36 -5.17
N CYS A 92 4.55 4.69 -4.43
CA CYS A 92 3.87 5.31 -3.29
C CYS A 92 4.84 5.71 -2.17
N LEU A 93 5.90 4.93 -1.91
CA LEU A 93 6.93 5.29 -0.93
C LEU A 93 7.65 6.58 -1.33
N GLY A 94 8.01 6.70 -2.61
CA GLY A 94 8.59 7.94 -3.15
C GLY A 94 7.67 9.16 -2.98
N GLU A 95 6.37 9.02 -3.26
CA GLU A 95 5.37 10.09 -3.08
C GLU A 95 5.18 10.48 -1.59
N LEU A 96 5.34 9.51 -0.69
CA LEU A 96 5.29 9.74 0.75
C LEU A 96 6.60 10.33 1.30
N GLY A 97 7.70 10.26 0.54
CA GLY A 97 9.03 10.66 0.99
C GLY A 97 9.67 9.63 1.93
N ILE A 98 9.30 8.35 1.81
CA ILE A 98 9.82 7.26 2.62
C ILE A 98 10.98 6.60 1.87
N ASP A 99 12.16 6.56 2.50
CA ASP A 99 13.29 5.78 2.01
C ASP A 99 13.30 4.37 2.64
N PRO A 100 13.09 3.29 1.86
CA PRO A 100 13.12 1.92 2.38
C PRO A 100 14.48 1.50 2.94
N ASN A 101 15.58 2.12 2.48
CA ASN A 101 16.92 1.78 2.94
C ASN A 101 17.21 2.39 4.32
N ALA A 102 16.60 3.55 4.60
CA ALA A 102 16.65 4.19 5.91
C ALA A 102 15.68 3.55 6.93
N ALA A 103 14.73 2.73 6.47
CA ALA A 103 13.81 2.04 7.36
C ALA A 103 14.55 1.05 8.28
N PRO A 104 14.12 0.92 9.55
CA PRO A 104 14.70 -0.04 10.48
C PRO A 104 14.62 -1.47 9.90
N PRO A 105 15.62 -2.33 10.20
CA PRO A 105 15.57 -3.71 9.76
C PRO A 105 14.33 -4.41 10.32
N PRO A 106 13.77 -5.39 9.60
CA PRO A 106 12.65 -6.19 10.11
C PRO A 106 13.04 -6.81 11.44
N LEU A 107 12.08 -6.83 12.38
CA LEU A 107 12.29 -7.43 13.69
C LEU A 107 12.64 -8.91 13.52
N PRO A 108 13.76 -9.39 14.10
CA PRO A 108 14.18 -10.77 13.95
C PRO A 108 13.18 -11.71 14.65
N ASP A 109 12.98 -12.90 14.08
CA ASP A 109 12.10 -13.93 14.66
C ASP A 109 12.60 -14.47 16.01
N MET A 110 13.88 -14.25 16.30
CA MET A 110 14.54 -14.62 17.54
C MET A 110 15.30 -13.42 18.11
N LEU A 111 15.07 -13.13 19.38
CA LEU A 111 15.86 -12.17 20.15
C LEU A 111 16.64 -12.95 21.21
N ASN A 112 17.95 -12.71 21.30
CA ASN A 112 18.77 -13.24 22.39
C ASN A 112 19.09 -12.10 23.35
N ILE A 113 18.48 -12.13 24.55
CA ILE A 113 18.63 -11.08 25.56
C ILE A 113 19.09 -11.76 26.85
N ASN A 114 20.25 -11.38 27.37
CA ASN A 114 20.85 -11.95 28.59
C ASN A 114 20.95 -13.49 28.60
N GLY A 115 21.19 -14.11 27.44
CA GLY A 115 21.29 -15.56 27.29
C GLY A 115 19.95 -16.30 27.14
N PHE A 116 18.83 -15.59 27.19
CA PHE A 116 17.51 -16.15 26.90
C PHE A 116 17.11 -15.90 25.45
N VAL A 117 16.61 -16.94 24.80
CA VAL A 117 16.09 -16.88 23.42
C VAL A 117 14.58 -16.66 23.47
N TYR A 118 14.16 -15.47 23.04
CA TYR A 118 12.75 -15.13 22.85
C TYR A 118 12.40 -15.37 21.39
N ARG A 119 11.36 -16.17 21.13
CA ARG A 119 10.84 -16.41 19.78
C ARG A 119 9.57 -15.60 19.58
N ARG A 120 9.46 -14.93 18.44
CA ARG A 120 8.24 -14.24 18.05
C ARG A 120 7.12 -15.27 17.85
N GLU A 121 6.00 -15.08 18.55
CA GLU A 121 4.78 -15.87 18.35
C GLU A 121 4.14 -15.41 17.01
N ILE A 122 3.84 -16.37 16.13
CA ILE A 122 3.36 -16.14 14.74
C ILE A 122 1.89 -16.49 14.66
#